data_AF-A0A972EIB9-F1
#
_entry.id   AF-A0A972EIB9-F1
#
_cell.length_a   1.000
_cell.length_b   1.000
_cell.length_c   1.000
_cell.angle_alpha   90.00
_cell.angle_beta   90.00
_cell.angle_gamma   90.00
#
_symmetry.space_group_name_H-M   'P 1'
#
loop_
_entity.id
_entity.type
_entity.pdbx_description
1 polymer ?
#
loop_
_entity_poly.entity_id
_entity_poly.type
_entity_poly.pdbx_seq_one_letter_code
_entity_poly.pdbx_strand_id
1 'polypeptide(L)'
;MNIKIERFIPTLILTIILMINISYGLETRSLNHDGTRVIMVIINRIDFNDLEKMPYTKELIGRSSIALMNTRASGKNSEFKSYATLGWGTRAEASHTTSLFYEIDGDVGSTYERRTGKGIPENGIINLDINRLIIQNLEGEYGSIPGILGQMLDENGYKTALIGKGDTIDIQLTQAGLIVMDSDGYIHSGDISDRLIEKDNARPFGLKTDYKLLLDKFEEEYLNSNLIVIETGDTMRLER
;
A
#
# COMPACT_ATOMS: atom_id res chain seq x y z
N MET A 1 46.99 20.19 14.76
CA MET A 1 46.17 20.48 13.56
C MET A 1 45.23 21.63 13.91
N ASN A 2 45.64 22.87 13.61
CA ASN A 2 44.89 24.08 13.96
C ASN A 2 43.68 24.22 13.04
N ILE A 3 42.52 23.71 13.48
CA ILE A 3 41.25 23.99 12.82
C ILE A 3 41.04 25.50 12.94
N LYS A 4 41.11 26.22 11.81
CA LYS A 4 40.89 27.67 11.77
C LYS A 4 39.48 27.93 12.30
N ILE A 5 39.41 28.64 13.43
CA ILE A 5 38.17 29.00 14.15
C ILE A 5 37.13 29.62 13.19
N GLU A 6 37.59 30.33 12.16
CA GLU A 6 36.77 30.92 11.10
C GLU A 6 35.92 29.92 10.29
N ARG A 7 36.35 28.66 10.15
CA ARG A 7 35.56 27.60 9.51
C ARG A 7 34.67 26.83 10.49
N PHE A 8 34.98 26.90 11.78
CA PHE A 8 34.26 26.16 12.80
C PHE A 8 32.85 26.73 13.04
N ILE A 9 32.73 28.06 13.07
CA ILE A 9 31.46 28.77 13.29
C ILE A 9 30.42 28.46 12.21
N PRO A 10 30.70 28.59 10.89
CA PRO A 10 29.69 28.28 9.88
C PRO A 10 29.34 26.79 9.83
N THR A 11 30.29 25.90 10.13
CA THR A 11 30.01 24.46 10.19
C THR A 11 29.08 24.15 11.37
N LEU A 12 29.33 24.74 12.54
CA LEU A 12 28.49 24.58 13.73
C LEU A 12 27.07 25.12 13.51
N ILE A 13 26.93 26.29 12.86
CA ILE A 13 25.63 26.86 12.51
C ILE A 13 24.89 25.94 11.53
N LEU A 14 25.57 25.40 10.52
CA LEU A 14 24.97 24.46 9.57
C LEU A 14 24.52 23.17 10.26
N THR A 15 25.31 22.62 11.20
CA THR A 15 24.92 21.44 11.97
C THR A 15 23.73 21.71 12.88
N ILE A 16 23.67 22.90 13.51
CA ILE A 16 22.54 23.32 14.34
C ILE A 16 21.28 23.47 13.48
N ILE A 17 21.37 24.09 12.29
CA ILE A 17 20.24 24.21 11.36
C ILE A 17 19.78 22.83 10.88
N LEU A 18 20.71 21.91 10.58
CA LEU A 18 20.38 20.52 10.24
C LEU A 18 19.68 19.81 11.40
N MET A 19 20.11 20.02 12.65
CA MET A 19 19.46 19.44 13.83
C MET A 19 18.08 20.06 14.12
N ILE A 20 17.86 21.35 13.85
CA ILE A 20 16.55 21.99 14.00
C ILE A 20 15.54 21.52 12.94
N ASN A 21 16.04 21.12 11.76
CA ASN A 21 15.22 20.51 10.69
C ASN A 21 15.14 18.98 10.80
N ILE A 22 15.75 18.35 11.82
CA ILE A 22 15.32 17.02 12.23
C ILE A 22 13.94 17.25 12.80
N SER A 23 12.92 17.00 11.97
CA SER A 23 11.55 16.92 12.42
C SER A 23 11.52 15.81 13.47
N TYR A 24 11.66 16.20 14.74
CA TYR A 24 11.24 15.38 15.85
C TYR A 24 9.75 15.24 15.60
N GLY A 25 9.35 14.11 14.99
CA GLY A 25 7.95 13.75 14.89
C GLY A 25 7.39 13.98 16.28
N LEU A 26 6.53 14.98 16.42
CA LEU A 26 5.83 15.19 17.68
C LEU A 26 5.24 13.83 18.00
N GLU A 27 5.66 13.23 19.12
CA GLU A 27 4.85 12.21 19.76
C GLU A 27 3.54 12.92 20.11
N THR A 28 2.62 12.99 19.16
CA THR A 28 1.21 13.01 19.45
C THR A 28 0.95 11.64 20.05
N ARG A 29 1.24 11.50 21.35
CA ARG A 29 0.56 10.50 22.17
C ARG A 29 -0.92 10.85 22.05
N SER A 30 -1.55 10.30 21.03
CA SER A 30 -2.99 10.34 20.86
C SER A 30 -3.54 9.48 21.99
N LEU A 31 -3.80 10.12 23.12
CA LEU A 31 -4.46 9.50 24.27
C LEU A 31 -5.96 9.24 24.01
N ASN A 32 -6.41 9.37 22.75
CA ASN A 32 -7.71 8.96 22.28
C ASN A 32 -7.53 8.20 20.95
N HIS A 33 -7.91 6.93 20.94
CA HIS A 33 -7.81 6.02 19.79
C HIS A 33 -8.90 6.25 18.72
N ASP A 34 -9.71 7.31 18.84
CA ASP A 34 -10.80 7.61 17.94
C ASP A 34 -10.44 8.77 17.00
N GLY A 35 -9.86 8.46 15.83
CA GLY A 35 -9.96 9.40 14.71
C GLY A 35 -8.80 9.47 13.72
N THR A 36 -7.61 8.94 14.05
CA THR A 36 -6.49 8.96 13.09
C THR A 36 -6.74 7.92 12.00
N ARG A 37 -6.81 8.41 10.76
CA ARG A 37 -6.99 7.60 9.55
C ARG A 37 -5.90 7.92 8.55
N VAL A 38 -5.37 6.91 7.91
CA VAL A 38 -4.42 7.01 6.80
C VAL A 38 -5.12 6.48 5.56
N ILE A 39 -5.19 7.33 4.53
CA ILE A 39 -5.79 6.98 3.25
C ILE A 39 -4.66 7.01 2.21
N MET A 40 -4.41 5.87 1.59
CA MET A 40 -3.40 5.72 0.55
C MET A 40 -4.10 5.49 -0.77
N VAL A 41 -4.04 6.48 -1.67
CA VAL A 41 -4.56 6.36 -3.03
C VAL A 41 -3.40 6.04 -3.95
N ILE A 42 -3.49 4.91 -4.65
CA ILE A 42 -2.48 4.43 -5.58
C ILE A 42 -2.87 4.82 -7.00
N ILE A 43 -1.96 5.53 -7.64
CA ILE A 43 -2.02 5.87 -9.06
C ILE A 43 -0.70 5.41 -9.66
N ASN A 44 -0.76 4.37 -10.48
CA ASN A 44 0.44 3.81 -11.11
C ASN A 44 0.84 4.61 -12.34
N ARG A 45 2.11 4.47 -12.75
CA ARG A 45 2.54 4.80 -14.12
C ARG A 45 2.24 6.26 -14.51
N ILE A 46 2.49 7.15 -13.56
CA ILE A 46 2.36 8.59 -13.71
C ILE A 46 3.67 9.25 -13.35
N ASP A 47 3.96 10.36 -14.02
CA ASP A 47 5.06 11.23 -13.66
C ASP A 47 4.58 12.55 -13.04
N PHE A 48 5.51 13.42 -12.63
CA PHE A 48 5.17 14.72 -12.04
C PHE A 48 4.40 15.63 -13.00
N ASN A 49 4.67 15.53 -14.30
CA ASN A 49 4.02 16.35 -15.31
C ASN A 49 2.57 15.89 -15.54
N ASP A 50 2.26 14.60 -15.38
CA ASP A 50 0.88 14.12 -15.33
C ASP A 50 0.15 14.66 -14.10
N LEU A 51 0.78 14.61 -12.92
CA LEU A 51 0.23 15.15 -11.68
C LEU A 51 -0.09 16.65 -11.76
N GLU A 52 0.78 17.45 -12.38
CA GLU A 52 0.56 18.89 -12.57
C GLU A 52 -0.59 19.23 -13.53
N LYS A 53 -0.95 18.31 -14.42
CA LYS A 53 -2.08 18.47 -15.35
C LYS A 53 -3.42 18.10 -14.72
N MET A 54 -3.42 17.37 -13.61
CA MET A 54 -4.62 17.00 -12.87
C MET A 54 -5.02 18.13 -11.92
N PRO A 55 -6.15 18.85 -12.14
CA PRO A 55 -6.46 20.07 -11.41
C PRO A 55 -6.59 19.85 -9.90
N TYR A 56 -7.29 18.80 -9.48
CA TYR A 56 -7.47 18.46 -8.06
C TYR A 56 -6.17 17.98 -7.40
N THR A 57 -5.35 17.21 -8.13
CA THR A 57 -4.06 16.74 -7.62
C THR A 57 -3.07 17.90 -7.48
N LYS A 58 -3.05 18.82 -8.45
CA LYS A 58 -2.27 20.05 -8.40
C LYS A 58 -2.66 20.92 -7.20
N GLU A 59 -3.97 21.09 -6.96
CA GLU A 59 -4.47 21.80 -5.79
C GLU A 59 -4.04 21.10 -4.49
N LEU A 60 -4.18 19.77 -4.42
CA LEU A 60 -3.78 18.97 -3.27
C LEU A 60 -2.28 19.11 -2.98
N ILE A 61 -1.43 19.02 -4.01
CA ILE A 61 0.01 19.24 -3.93
C ILE A 61 0.32 20.64 -3.37
N GLY A 62 -0.37 21.68 -3.85
CA GLY A 62 -0.16 23.07 -3.41
C GLY A 62 -0.47 23.33 -1.93
N ARG A 63 -1.23 22.42 -1.27
CA ARG A 63 -1.55 22.48 0.16
C ARG A 63 -0.94 21.33 0.98
N SER A 64 -0.03 20.56 0.39
CA SER A 64 0.54 19.35 1.01
C SER A 64 2.07 19.40 1.04
N SER A 65 2.68 18.40 1.66
CA SER A 65 4.12 18.15 1.54
C SER A 65 4.38 17.07 0.49
N ILE A 66 5.45 17.22 -0.29
CA ILE A 66 5.88 16.20 -1.25
C ILE A 66 7.10 15.48 -0.66
N ALA A 67 7.07 14.15 -0.71
CA ALA A 67 8.22 13.30 -0.43
C ALA A 67 8.50 12.43 -1.65
N LEU A 68 9.80 12.17 -1.88
CA LEU A 68 10.26 11.24 -2.90
C LEU A 68 10.78 9.98 -2.23
N MET A 69 10.22 8.83 -2.64
CA MET A 69 10.65 7.51 -2.16
C MET A 69 11.09 6.66 -3.35
N ASN A 70 12.14 5.86 -3.15
CA ASN A 70 12.58 4.87 -4.13
C ASN A 70 12.52 3.47 -3.50
N THR A 71 11.59 2.65 -3.97
CA THR A 71 11.43 1.24 -3.59
C THR A 71 12.31 0.38 -4.50
N ARG A 72 13.62 0.42 -4.27
CA ARG A 72 14.56 -0.44 -5.00
C ARG A 72 14.21 -1.90 -4.74
N ALA A 73 13.70 -2.60 -5.76
CA ALA A 73 13.53 -4.04 -5.73
C ALA A 73 14.89 -4.74 -5.62
N SER A 74 14.92 -5.87 -4.92
CA SER A 74 16.02 -6.82 -5.03
C SER A 74 16.03 -7.40 -6.46
N GLY A 75 17.19 -7.38 -7.13
CA GLY A 75 17.32 -7.82 -8.52
C GLY A 75 16.59 -6.92 -9.53
N LYS A 76 15.72 -7.52 -10.35
CA LYS A 76 14.97 -6.79 -11.40
C LYS A 76 13.82 -5.97 -10.79
N ASN A 77 13.57 -4.80 -11.39
CA ASN A 77 12.39 -3.99 -11.06
C ASN A 77 11.11 -4.82 -11.22
N SER A 78 10.26 -4.79 -10.21
CA SER A 78 8.99 -5.51 -10.14
C SER A 78 8.00 -4.68 -9.35
N GLU A 79 6.82 -4.41 -9.92
CA GLU A 79 5.76 -3.67 -9.23
C GLU A 79 5.33 -4.40 -7.96
N PHE A 80 5.15 -5.72 -8.01
CA PHE A 80 4.81 -6.56 -6.85
C PHE A 80 5.79 -6.39 -5.69
N LYS A 81 7.10 -6.36 -5.98
CA LYS A 81 8.14 -6.13 -4.96
C LYS A 81 8.06 -4.73 -4.36
N SER A 82 7.71 -3.73 -5.15
CA SER A 82 7.53 -2.35 -4.66
C SER A 82 6.36 -2.24 -3.69
N TYR A 83 5.21 -2.85 -4.02
CA TYR A 83 4.04 -2.89 -3.13
C TYR A 83 4.36 -3.60 -1.81
N ALA A 84 4.99 -4.78 -1.89
CA ALA A 84 5.46 -5.50 -0.72
C ALA A 84 6.46 -4.67 0.12
N THR A 85 7.42 -4.00 -0.53
CA THR A 85 8.41 -3.17 0.16
C THR A 85 7.76 -2.00 0.91
N LEU A 86 6.71 -1.40 0.33
CA LEU A 86 5.94 -0.33 0.99
C LEU A 86 5.26 -0.82 2.26
N GLY A 87 4.65 -2.01 2.23
CA GLY A 87 3.99 -2.59 3.40
C GLY A 87 4.95 -3.22 4.41
N TRP A 88 6.14 -3.67 3.99
CA TRP A 88 6.98 -4.52 4.84
C TRP A 88 8.25 -3.82 5.34
N GLY A 89 8.46 -2.57 4.96
CA GLY A 89 9.50 -1.68 5.52
C GLY A 89 10.94 -2.00 5.06
N THR A 90 11.15 -3.08 4.32
CA THR A 90 12.44 -3.44 3.71
C THR A 90 12.22 -4.06 2.33
N ARG A 91 13.31 -4.23 1.57
CA ARG A 91 13.23 -4.77 0.21
C ARG A 91 12.63 -6.18 0.24
N ALA A 92 11.50 -6.33 -0.43
CA ALA A 92 10.71 -7.54 -0.39
C ALA A 92 10.78 -8.36 -1.68
N GLU A 93 10.56 -9.65 -1.54
CA GLU A 93 10.38 -10.61 -2.62
C GLU A 93 8.87 -10.90 -2.81
N ALA A 94 8.38 -10.62 -4.01
CA ALA A 94 7.00 -10.90 -4.42
C ALA A 94 6.94 -11.02 -5.95
N SER A 95 5.91 -11.74 -6.42
CA SER A 95 5.63 -11.95 -7.84
C SER A 95 4.14 -11.86 -8.09
N HIS A 96 3.73 -11.74 -9.36
CA HIS A 96 2.31 -11.75 -9.73
C HIS A 96 1.54 -12.89 -9.06
N THR A 97 2.03 -14.13 -9.13
CA THR A 97 1.31 -15.30 -8.59
C THR A 97 1.19 -15.32 -7.07
N THR A 98 2.05 -14.61 -6.36
CA THR A 98 2.00 -14.51 -4.89
C THR A 98 1.33 -13.22 -4.40
N SER A 99 0.90 -12.37 -5.33
CA SER A 99 0.28 -11.07 -5.04
C SER A 99 -1.22 -11.09 -5.35
N LEU A 100 -1.83 -12.27 -5.37
CA LEU A 100 -3.25 -12.46 -5.61
C LEU A 100 -4.02 -12.54 -4.30
N PHE A 101 -5.00 -11.67 -4.18
CA PHE A 101 -5.92 -11.57 -3.05
C PHE A 101 -7.34 -11.87 -3.50
N TYR A 102 -8.10 -12.42 -2.57
CA TYR A 102 -9.48 -12.88 -2.78
C TYR A 102 -10.34 -12.46 -1.60
N GLU A 103 -11.55 -11.98 -1.87
CA GLU A 103 -12.57 -11.81 -0.83
C GLU A 103 -12.90 -13.18 -0.23
N ILE A 104 -13.11 -13.21 1.09
CA ILE A 104 -13.45 -14.45 1.78
C ILE A 104 -14.85 -14.89 1.35
N ASP A 105 -14.92 -16.11 0.82
CA ASP A 105 -16.14 -16.88 0.65
C ASP A 105 -15.92 -18.31 1.19
N GLY A 106 -16.95 -19.17 1.11
CA GLY A 106 -16.89 -20.53 1.65
C GLY A 106 -15.77 -21.39 1.03
N ASP A 107 -15.49 -21.25 -0.26
CA ASP A 107 -14.50 -22.07 -0.97
C ASP A 107 -13.08 -21.51 -0.78
N VAL A 108 -12.93 -20.19 -0.84
CA VAL A 108 -11.69 -19.45 -0.62
C VAL A 108 -11.22 -19.64 0.82
N GLY A 109 -12.11 -19.48 1.80
CA GLY A 109 -11.79 -19.66 3.22
C GLY A 109 -11.38 -21.09 3.57
N SER A 110 -12.12 -22.09 3.05
CA SER A 110 -11.76 -23.50 3.21
C SER A 110 -10.40 -23.82 2.59
N THR A 111 -10.06 -23.17 1.47
CA THR A 111 -8.76 -23.34 0.80
C THR A 111 -7.64 -22.73 1.62
N TYR A 112 -7.86 -21.55 2.19
CA TYR A 112 -6.91 -20.90 3.09
C TYR A 112 -6.62 -21.77 4.31
N GLU A 113 -7.64 -22.24 5.02
CA GLU A 113 -7.48 -23.06 6.23
C GLU A 113 -6.69 -24.35 5.92
N ARG A 114 -6.95 -25.01 4.79
CA ARG A 114 -6.16 -26.17 4.35
C ARG A 114 -4.69 -25.85 4.08
N ARG A 115 -4.37 -24.64 3.61
CA ARG A 115 -3.01 -24.22 3.26
C ARG A 115 -2.22 -23.69 4.45
N THR A 116 -2.88 -23.05 5.41
CA THR A 116 -2.23 -22.35 6.53
C THR A 116 -2.41 -23.05 7.88
N GLY A 117 -3.45 -23.89 8.02
CA GLY A 117 -3.85 -24.47 9.29
C GLY A 117 -4.48 -23.46 10.26
N LYS A 118 -4.81 -22.25 9.78
CA LYS A 118 -5.38 -21.16 10.57
C LYS A 118 -6.83 -20.93 10.17
N GLY A 119 -7.69 -20.75 11.18
CA GLY A 119 -9.03 -20.22 10.96
C GLY A 119 -8.97 -18.75 10.55
N ILE A 120 -10.00 -18.30 9.85
CA ILE A 120 -10.14 -16.89 9.45
C ILE A 120 -11.51 -16.35 9.85
N PRO A 121 -11.65 -15.03 9.99
CA PRO A 121 -12.96 -14.40 10.14
C PRO A 121 -13.88 -14.69 8.94
N GLU A 122 -15.18 -14.51 9.14
CA GLU A 122 -16.20 -14.75 8.09
C GLU A 122 -16.06 -13.80 6.89
N ASN A 123 -15.47 -12.62 7.08
CA ASN A 123 -15.35 -11.57 6.08
C ASN A 123 -13.94 -10.98 6.06
N GLY A 124 -13.59 -10.40 4.92
CA GLY A 124 -12.31 -9.75 4.67
C GLY A 124 -11.71 -10.22 3.36
N ILE A 125 -10.42 -9.96 3.19
CA ILE A 125 -9.66 -10.30 1.97
C ILE A 125 -8.41 -11.07 2.40
N ILE A 126 -8.09 -12.15 1.68
CA ILE A 126 -6.96 -13.03 2.03
C ILE A 126 -6.02 -13.30 0.86
N ASN A 127 -4.75 -13.51 1.19
CA ASN A 127 -3.74 -14.05 0.30
C ASN A 127 -3.61 -15.57 0.48
N LEU A 128 -4.00 -16.35 -0.53
CA LEU A 128 -3.91 -17.82 -0.48
C LEU A 128 -2.47 -18.37 -0.57
N ASP A 129 -1.50 -17.51 -0.86
CA ASP A 129 -0.09 -17.83 -1.07
C ASP A 129 0.81 -17.25 0.04
N ILE A 130 0.25 -16.87 1.20
CA ILE A 130 0.99 -16.25 2.31
C ILE A 130 2.20 -17.09 2.75
N ASN A 131 2.03 -18.40 2.91
CA ASN A 131 3.14 -19.30 3.28
C ASN A 131 4.26 -19.30 2.24
N ARG A 132 3.91 -19.13 0.95
CA ARG A 132 4.91 -19.01 -0.12
C ARG A 132 5.61 -17.66 -0.07
N LEU A 133 4.91 -16.56 0.24
CA LEU A 133 5.53 -15.26 0.47
C LEU A 133 6.51 -15.31 1.65
N ILE A 134 6.15 -15.97 2.74
CA ILE A 134 7.02 -16.14 3.92
C ILE A 134 8.31 -16.86 3.52
N ILE A 135 8.21 -18.02 2.84
CA ILE A 135 9.39 -18.76 2.39
C ILE A 135 10.24 -17.92 1.42
N GLN A 136 9.62 -17.26 0.44
CA GLN A 136 10.32 -16.41 -0.54
C GLN A 136 11.12 -15.28 0.11
N ASN A 137 10.62 -14.68 1.19
CA ASN A 137 11.31 -13.59 1.86
C ASN A 137 12.31 -14.06 2.90
N LEU A 138 12.11 -15.23 3.52
CA LEU A 138 13.11 -15.90 4.36
C LEU A 138 14.35 -16.28 3.55
N GLU A 139 14.17 -16.75 2.32
CA GLU A 139 15.26 -17.07 1.38
C GLU A 139 15.82 -15.83 0.66
N GLY A 140 15.09 -14.70 0.73
CA GLY A 140 15.46 -13.44 0.09
C GLY A 140 16.62 -12.73 0.79
N GLU A 141 17.37 -11.92 0.03
CA GLU A 141 18.59 -11.23 0.49
C GLU A 141 18.37 -10.35 1.74
N TYR A 142 17.18 -9.76 1.88
CA TYR A 142 16.88 -8.77 2.91
C TYR A 142 16.00 -9.30 4.05
N GLY A 143 15.56 -10.56 4.00
CA GLY A 143 14.79 -11.17 5.09
C GLY A 143 13.52 -10.41 5.47
N SER A 144 12.79 -9.86 4.49
CA SER A 144 11.58 -9.08 4.77
C SER A 144 10.54 -9.93 5.52
N ILE A 145 9.76 -9.30 6.40
CA ILE A 145 8.67 -9.96 7.11
C ILE A 145 7.36 -9.61 6.40
N PRO A 146 6.72 -10.56 5.68
CA PRO A 146 5.46 -10.28 5.02
C PRO A 146 4.39 -9.77 5.99
N GLY A 147 3.69 -8.71 5.59
CA GLY A 147 2.55 -8.16 6.30
C GLY A 147 2.86 -7.42 7.61
N ILE A 148 4.13 -7.09 7.89
CA ILE A 148 4.50 -6.51 9.19
C ILE A 148 3.79 -5.18 9.52
N LEU A 149 3.48 -4.33 8.53
CA LEU A 149 2.68 -3.12 8.75
C LEU A 149 1.25 -3.47 9.21
N GLY A 150 0.58 -4.37 8.50
CA GLY A 150 -0.78 -4.80 8.86
C GLY A 150 -0.81 -5.48 10.22
N GLN A 151 0.17 -6.34 10.50
CA GLN A 151 0.32 -7.01 11.80
C GLN A 151 0.47 -6.02 12.94
N MET A 152 1.35 -5.02 12.78
CA MET A 152 1.55 -3.99 13.80
C MET A 152 0.29 -3.14 14.02
N LEU A 153 -0.49 -2.87 12.97
CA LEU A 153 -1.76 -2.14 13.09
C LEU A 153 -2.78 -2.98 13.87
N ASP A 154 -2.95 -4.25 13.51
CA ASP A 154 -3.89 -5.16 14.16
C ASP A 154 -3.57 -5.35 15.66
N GLU A 155 -2.30 -5.57 16.01
CA GLU A 155 -1.84 -5.70 17.40
C GLU A 155 -2.11 -4.45 18.25
N ASN A 156 -2.27 -3.29 17.61
CA ASN A 156 -2.63 -2.03 18.27
C ASN A 156 -4.12 -1.68 18.13
N GLY A 157 -4.96 -2.62 17.68
CA GLY A 157 -6.41 -2.45 17.54
C GLY A 157 -6.84 -1.57 16.37
N TYR A 158 -5.98 -1.37 15.38
CA TYR A 158 -6.29 -0.64 14.15
C TYR A 158 -6.70 -1.58 13.03
N LYS A 159 -7.77 -1.23 12.31
CA LYS A 159 -8.32 -2.01 11.20
C LYS A 159 -7.78 -1.55 9.86
N THR A 160 -7.70 -2.49 8.92
CA THR A 160 -7.12 -2.28 7.60
C THR A 160 -8.11 -2.62 6.48
N ALA A 161 -8.14 -1.82 5.42
CA ALA A 161 -9.04 -2.04 4.29
C ALA A 161 -8.35 -1.86 2.93
N LEU A 162 -8.84 -2.61 1.94
CA LEU A 162 -8.42 -2.51 0.54
C LEU A 162 -9.63 -2.30 -0.38
N ILE A 163 -9.60 -1.24 -1.18
CA ILE A 163 -10.66 -0.96 -2.16
C ILE A 163 -10.05 -0.88 -3.56
N GLY A 164 -10.64 -1.57 -4.52
CA GLY A 164 -10.25 -1.49 -5.92
C GLY A 164 -9.14 -2.43 -6.33
N LYS A 165 -8.92 -2.51 -7.64
CA LYS A 165 -7.98 -3.43 -8.28
C LYS A 165 -7.62 -2.98 -9.70
N GLY A 166 -6.51 -3.53 -10.21
CA GLY A 166 -5.96 -3.20 -11.52
C GLY A 166 -6.31 -4.18 -12.64
N ASP A 167 -7.24 -5.11 -12.43
CA ASP A 167 -7.48 -6.26 -13.32
C ASP A 167 -7.64 -5.85 -14.80
N THR A 168 -7.16 -6.67 -15.72
CA THR A 168 -7.56 -6.59 -17.14
C THR A 168 -8.54 -7.73 -17.44
N ILE A 169 -9.00 -7.82 -18.69
CA ILE A 169 -9.82 -8.96 -19.15
C ILE A 169 -9.11 -10.30 -18.90
N ASP A 170 -7.77 -10.33 -18.95
CA ASP A 170 -6.99 -11.57 -18.94
C ASP A 170 -6.14 -11.75 -17.68
N ILE A 171 -5.97 -10.70 -16.86
CA ILE A 171 -5.00 -10.69 -15.76
C ILE A 171 -5.63 -10.10 -14.51
N GLN A 172 -5.66 -10.88 -13.43
CA GLN A 172 -5.99 -10.40 -12.09
C GLN A 172 -4.81 -9.64 -11.48
N LEU A 173 -5.05 -8.47 -10.91
CA LEU A 173 -4.07 -7.54 -10.34
C LEU A 173 -4.61 -6.94 -9.04
N THR A 174 -4.40 -7.67 -7.94
CA THR A 174 -4.81 -7.28 -6.59
C THR A 174 -3.61 -7.05 -5.65
N GLN A 175 -2.44 -6.73 -6.22
CA GLN A 175 -1.18 -6.58 -5.48
C GLN A 175 -1.17 -5.47 -4.43
N ALA A 176 -2.13 -4.53 -4.48
CA ALA A 176 -2.37 -3.54 -3.44
C ALA A 176 -2.55 -4.18 -2.04
N GLY A 177 -3.06 -5.42 -1.98
CA GLY A 177 -3.15 -6.17 -0.73
C GLY A 177 -1.81 -6.39 -0.03
N LEU A 178 -0.69 -6.46 -0.76
CA LEU A 178 0.64 -6.65 -0.16
C LEU A 178 1.03 -5.50 0.78
N ILE A 179 0.49 -4.30 0.58
CA ILE A 179 0.78 -3.13 1.42
C ILE A 179 0.11 -3.28 2.80
N VAL A 180 -1.10 -3.83 2.82
CA VAL A 180 -2.08 -3.62 3.90
C VAL A 180 -2.44 -4.90 4.66
N MET A 181 -2.11 -6.07 4.10
CA MET A 181 -2.29 -7.36 4.77
C MET A 181 -1.46 -7.47 6.05
N ASP A 182 -1.95 -8.25 7.01
CA ASP A 182 -1.19 -8.72 8.17
C ASP A 182 -0.24 -9.89 7.81
N SER A 183 0.46 -10.42 8.82
CA SER A 183 1.41 -11.52 8.64
C SER A 183 0.77 -12.87 8.28
N ASP A 184 -0.55 -12.97 8.39
CA ASP A 184 -1.36 -14.10 7.93
C ASP A 184 -1.94 -13.85 6.53
N GLY A 185 -1.61 -12.71 5.91
CA GLY A 185 -2.10 -12.36 4.59
C GLY A 185 -3.57 -11.95 4.61
N TYR A 186 -4.12 -11.58 5.76
CA TYR A 186 -5.49 -11.14 5.96
C TYR A 186 -5.60 -9.61 5.98
N ILE A 187 -6.73 -9.11 5.47
CA ILE A 187 -7.15 -7.70 5.47
C ILE A 187 -8.58 -7.67 5.98
N HIS A 188 -8.87 -6.76 6.92
CA HIS A 188 -10.12 -6.79 7.69
C HIS A 188 -11.38 -6.58 6.83
N SER A 189 -11.31 -5.67 5.86
CA SER A 189 -12.47 -5.26 5.07
C SER A 189 -12.06 -4.64 3.74
N GLY A 190 -13.06 -4.22 2.94
CA GLY A 190 -12.87 -3.66 1.62
C GLY A 190 -13.70 -4.32 0.53
N ASP A 191 -13.42 -3.95 -0.71
CA ASP A 191 -14.06 -4.50 -1.92
C ASP A 191 -13.03 -4.54 -3.05
N ILE A 192 -12.77 -5.74 -3.54
CA ILE A 192 -11.94 -6.03 -4.72
C ILE A 192 -12.74 -6.85 -5.74
N SER A 193 -14.06 -6.74 -5.70
CA SER A 193 -14.96 -7.45 -6.60
C SER A 193 -14.91 -6.86 -8.01
N ASP A 194 -15.35 -7.65 -8.99
CA ASP A 194 -15.48 -7.19 -10.39
C ASP A 194 -16.49 -6.05 -10.55
N ARG A 195 -17.33 -5.78 -9.55
CA ARG A 195 -18.32 -4.69 -9.58
C ARG A 195 -17.68 -3.31 -9.65
N LEU A 196 -16.44 -3.18 -9.16
CA LEU A 196 -15.66 -1.94 -9.23
C LEU A 196 -15.13 -1.65 -10.64
N ILE A 197 -15.40 -2.51 -11.62
CA ILE A 197 -14.95 -2.37 -12.99
C ILE A 197 -16.16 -2.30 -13.94
N GLU A 198 -16.28 -1.19 -14.66
CA GLU A 198 -17.25 -1.00 -15.72
C GLU A 198 -16.65 -1.32 -17.09
N LYS A 199 -17.49 -1.82 -18.01
CA LYS A 199 -17.15 -1.90 -19.43
C LYS A 199 -17.31 -0.53 -20.07
N ASP A 200 -16.25 -0.06 -20.71
CA ASP A 200 -16.23 1.18 -21.49
C ASP A 200 -15.32 1.01 -22.70
N ASN A 201 -15.91 0.80 -23.88
CA ASN A 201 -15.16 0.55 -25.12
C ASN A 201 -14.30 1.75 -25.57
N ALA A 202 -14.49 2.93 -24.99
CA ALA A 202 -13.65 4.10 -25.26
C ALA A 202 -12.38 4.15 -24.37
N ARG A 203 -12.17 3.16 -23.49
CA ARG A 203 -11.06 3.09 -22.53
C ARG A 203 -10.12 1.93 -22.83
N PRO A 204 -8.85 1.99 -22.36
CA PRO A 204 -7.91 0.88 -22.50
C PRO A 204 -8.50 -0.44 -21.99
N PHE A 205 -8.29 -1.52 -22.74
CA PHE A 205 -8.88 -2.84 -22.49
C PHE A 205 -10.42 -2.88 -22.45
N GLY A 206 -11.11 -1.81 -22.86
CA GLY A 206 -12.56 -1.71 -22.79
C GLY A 206 -13.09 -1.63 -21.36
N LEU A 207 -12.25 -1.26 -20.39
CA LEU A 207 -12.55 -1.25 -18.96
C LEU A 207 -12.25 0.11 -18.34
N LYS A 208 -13.00 0.47 -17.31
CA LYS A 208 -12.70 1.60 -16.41
C LYS A 208 -13.13 1.26 -14.99
N THR A 209 -12.55 1.95 -14.03
CA THR A 209 -13.01 1.86 -12.64
C THR A 209 -14.36 2.58 -12.46
N ASP A 210 -15.31 1.94 -11.75
CA ASP A 210 -16.54 2.59 -11.27
C ASP A 210 -16.19 3.51 -10.10
N TYR A 211 -15.85 4.76 -10.40
CA TYR A 211 -15.48 5.74 -9.38
C TYR A 211 -16.62 6.10 -8.44
N LYS A 212 -17.88 5.87 -8.83
CA LYS A 212 -19.02 6.12 -7.95
C LYS A 212 -19.08 5.03 -6.88
N LEU A 213 -19.06 3.76 -7.30
CA LEU A 213 -19.04 2.64 -6.37
C LEU A 213 -17.77 2.64 -5.50
N LEU A 214 -16.62 3.01 -6.07
CA LEU A 214 -15.37 3.13 -5.32
C LEU A 214 -15.47 4.21 -4.22
N LEU A 215 -16.12 5.34 -4.50
CA LEU A 215 -16.37 6.37 -3.50
C LEU A 215 -17.36 5.89 -2.42
N ASP A 216 -18.45 5.23 -2.81
CA ASP A 216 -19.43 4.67 -1.87
C ASP A 216 -18.74 3.67 -0.92
N LYS A 217 -17.88 2.79 -1.45
CA LYS A 217 -17.09 1.84 -0.65
C LYS A 217 -16.06 2.53 0.24
N PHE A 218 -15.44 3.60 -0.23
CA PHE A 218 -14.54 4.40 0.60
C PHE A 218 -15.28 5.03 1.78
N GLU A 219 -16.48 5.56 1.58
CA GLU A 219 -17.29 6.15 2.67
C GLU A 219 -17.68 5.09 3.71
N GLU A 220 -18.02 3.87 3.29
CA GLU A 220 -18.25 2.72 4.19
C GLU A 220 -16.99 2.39 5.01
N GLU A 221 -15.83 2.27 4.38
CA GLU A 221 -14.57 1.92 5.04
C GLU A 221 -14.02 3.04 5.90
N TYR A 222 -14.26 4.30 5.55
CA TYR A 222 -13.85 5.46 6.34
C TYR A 222 -14.39 5.40 7.77
N LEU A 223 -15.58 4.84 7.98
CA LEU A 223 -16.16 4.71 9.31
C LEU A 223 -15.61 3.53 10.10
N ASN A 224 -15.06 2.50 9.42
CA ASN A 224 -14.78 1.20 10.02
C ASN A 224 -13.28 0.84 10.05
N SER A 225 -12.44 1.60 9.36
CA SER A 225 -11.03 1.27 9.11
C SER A 225 -10.09 2.43 9.40
N ASN A 226 -8.84 2.11 9.74
CA ASN A 226 -7.80 3.08 10.12
C ASN A 226 -6.76 3.28 9.02
N LEU A 227 -6.34 2.21 8.35
CA LEU A 227 -5.54 2.28 7.12
C LEU A 227 -6.39 1.80 5.95
N ILE A 228 -6.63 2.67 4.98
CA ILE A 228 -7.42 2.38 3.78
C ILE A 228 -6.52 2.55 2.57
N VAL A 229 -6.28 1.46 1.85
CA VAL A 229 -5.56 1.48 0.57
C VAL A 229 -6.57 1.42 -0.57
N ILE A 230 -6.44 2.33 -1.52
CA ILE A 230 -7.31 2.46 -2.68
C ILE A 230 -6.48 2.27 -3.95
N GLU A 231 -6.78 1.23 -4.72
CA GLU A 231 -6.17 0.95 -6.02
C GLU A 231 -7.10 1.43 -7.14
N THR A 232 -6.65 2.46 -7.88
CA THR A 232 -7.47 3.09 -8.94
C THR A 232 -7.46 2.28 -10.24
N GLY A 233 -6.36 1.59 -10.55
CA GLY A 233 -6.27 0.61 -11.64
C GLY A 233 -6.36 1.12 -13.09
N ASP A 234 -6.86 2.32 -13.39
CA ASP A 234 -7.04 2.78 -14.78
C ASP A 234 -5.70 2.98 -15.51
N THR A 235 -4.71 3.59 -14.86
CA THR A 235 -3.39 3.83 -15.46
C THR A 235 -2.58 2.55 -15.60
N MET A 236 -2.82 1.56 -14.73
CA MET A 236 -2.27 0.21 -14.89
C MET A 236 -2.76 -0.46 -16.17
N ARG A 237 -4.04 -0.27 -16.52
CA ARG A 237 -4.63 -0.79 -17.75
C ARG A 237 -4.15 -0.03 -18.99
N LEU A 238 -3.75 1.24 -18.88
CA LEU A 238 -3.31 2.02 -20.03
C LEU A 238 -1.97 1.55 -20.62
N GLU A 239 -0.98 1.19 -19.79
CA GLU A 239 0.38 0.89 -20.26
C GLU A 239 0.68 -0.61 -20.47
N ARG A 240 -0.35 -1.47 -20.54
CA ARG A 240 -0.16 -2.91 -20.79
C ARG A 240 -0.33 -3.29 -22.26
#